data_AF-A0AAU8L5C0-F1
#
_entry.id   AF-A0AAU8L5C0-F1
#
_cell.length_a   1.000
_cell.length_b   1.000
_cell.length_c   1.000
_cell.angle_alpha   90.00
_cell.angle_beta   90.00
_cell.angle_gamma   90.00
#
_symmetry.space_group_name_H-M   'P 1'
#
loop_
_entity.id
_entity.type
_entity.pdbx_description
1 polymer ?
#
loop_
_entity_poly.entity_id
_entity_poly.type
_entity_poly.pdbx_seq_one_letter_code
_entity_poly.pdbx_strand_id
1 'polypeptide(L)'
;MFDIATISTAVSSVKTAINIAKLIKESSGSLQKAELDLKLAELITSLADVKLQMADIKDALLESENEKKELKAKLALQAKLEFEMPYYWTIEEDGKKDGPFCQRCYDNEKKLIRLQNKKNGQWHCLACNSHFQDKNYRYQPIRIANL
;
A
#
# COMPACT_ATOMS: atom_id res chain seq x y z
N MET A 1 10.49 7.52 9.18
CA MET A 1 9.19 7.21 9.79
C MET A 1 8.55 8.55 10.10
N PHE A 2 7.43 8.88 9.45
CA PHE A 2 6.68 10.08 9.81
C PHE A 2 6.16 9.88 11.23
N ASP A 3 6.62 10.73 12.14
CA ASP A 3 6.28 10.62 13.55
C ASP A 3 5.76 11.96 14.09
N ILE A 4 5.32 11.92 15.33
CA ILE A 4 4.82 13.09 16.05
C ILE A 4 5.88 14.20 16.09
N ALA A 5 7.17 13.88 15.97
CA ALA A 5 8.24 14.87 15.98
C ALA A 5 8.23 15.75 14.72
N THR A 6 8.03 15.20 13.52
CA THR A 6 7.93 16.00 12.28
C THR A 6 6.78 17.01 12.33
N ILE A 7 5.61 16.59 12.82
CA ILE A 7 4.46 17.48 13.02
C ILE A 7 4.76 18.53 14.10
N SER A 8 5.40 18.12 15.20
CA SER A 8 5.77 19.02 16.30
C SER A 8 6.74 20.12 15.84
N THR A 9 7.70 19.79 14.98
CA THR A 9 8.61 20.77 14.36
C THR A 9 7.83 21.77 13.50
N ALA A 10 6.91 21.29 12.66
CA ALA A 10 6.10 22.17 11.79
C ALA A 10 5.23 23.13 12.61
N VAL A 11 4.58 22.63 13.66
CA VAL A 11 3.80 23.44 14.59
C VAL A 11 4.67 24.48 15.29
N SER A 12 5.91 24.12 15.65
CA SER A 12 6.85 25.03 16.29
C SER A 12 7.32 26.15 15.34
N SER A 13 7.64 25.84 14.09
CA SER A 13 8.00 26.83 13.07
C SER A 13 6.84 27.79 12.77
N VAL A 14 5.59 27.29 12.73
CA VAL A 14 4.40 28.14 12.59
C VAL A 14 4.23 29.06 13.79
N LYS A 15 4.45 28.56 15.02
CA LYS A 15 4.38 29.37 16.25
C LYS A 15 5.42 30.49 16.23
N THR A 16 6.63 30.22 15.75
CA THR A 16 7.67 31.24 15.58
C THR A 16 7.22 32.34 14.61
N ALA A 17 6.70 31.97 13.42
CA ALA A 17 6.18 32.94 12.46
C ALA A 17 5.04 33.80 13.05
N ILE A 18 4.10 33.20 13.79
CA ILE A 18 3.01 33.91 14.48
C ILE A 18 3.55 34.91 15.50
N ASN A 19 4.56 34.53 16.28
CA ASN A 19 5.16 35.42 17.28
C ASN A 19 5.85 36.61 16.61
N ILE A 20 6.59 36.40 15.52
CA ILE A 20 7.24 37.49 14.76
C ILE A 20 6.18 38.44 14.19
N ALA A 21 5.10 37.91 13.60
CA ALA A 21 4.01 38.72 13.06
C ALA A 21 3.29 39.54 14.16
N LYS A 22 3.10 38.98 15.36
CA LYS A 22 2.55 39.71 16.52
C LYS A 22 3.47 40.85 16.94
N LEU A 23 4.77 40.61 17.06
CA LEU A 23 5.75 41.63 17.43
C LEU A 23 5.76 42.80 16.44
N ILE A 24 5.71 42.52 15.14
CA ILE A 24 5.60 43.55 14.08
C ILE A 24 4.30 44.36 14.26
N LYS A 25 3.17 43.70 14.50
CA LYS A 25 1.87 44.35 14.70
C LYS A 25 1.87 45.28 15.92
N GLU A 26 2.34 44.78 17.07
CA GLU A 26 2.35 45.49 18.35
C GLU A 26 3.32 46.68 18.36
N SER A 27 4.40 46.61 17.60
CA SER A 27 5.50 47.59 17.64
C SER A 27 5.54 48.53 16.42
N SER A 28 4.51 48.48 15.56
CA SER A 28 4.44 49.21 14.29
C SER A 28 4.53 50.75 14.40
N GLY A 29 4.37 51.32 15.59
CA GLY A 29 4.54 52.75 15.88
C GLY A 29 5.90 53.14 16.50
N SER A 30 6.71 52.18 16.95
CA SER A 30 7.95 52.41 17.72
C SER A 30 9.21 51.81 17.10
N LEU A 31 9.07 50.94 16.09
CA LEU A 31 10.19 50.26 15.43
C LEU A 31 10.91 51.16 14.42
N GLN A 32 12.24 51.16 14.46
CA GLN A 32 13.05 51.76 13.41
C GLN A 32 13.02 50.90 12.14
N LYS A 33 13.16 51.52 10.96
CA LYS A 33 13.10 50.84 9.65
C LYS A 33 14.00 49.60 9.57
N ALA A 34 15.25 49.68 10.07
CA ALA A 34 16.19 48.58 10.05
C ALA A 34 15.74 47.37 10.91
N GLU A 35 15.04 47.63 12.02
CA GLU A 35 14.50 46.57 12.88
C GLU A 35 13.28 45.89 12.24
N LEU A 36 12.45 46.65 11.53
CA LEU A 36 11.34 46.12 10.75
C LEU A 36 11.82 45.24 9.58
N ASP A 37 12.86 45.68 8.86
CA ASP A 37 13.48 44.91 7.78
C ASP A 37 14.06 43.57 8.30
N LEU A 38 14.70 43.58 9.48
CA LEU A 38 15.20 42.38 10.14
C LEU A 38 14.07 41.41 10.51
N LYS A 39 13.00 41.91 11.15
CA LYS A 39 11.85 41.07 11.56
C LYS A 39 11.11 40.49 10.36
N LEU A 40 11.04 41.24 9.26
CA LEU A 40 10.47 40.74 8.01
C LEU A 40 11.32 39.61 7.42
N ALA A 41 12.65 39.75 7.43
CA ALA A 41 13.56 38.69 7.00
C ALA A 41 13.42 37.42 7.87
N GLU A 42 13.35 37.57 9.19
CA GLU A 42 13.11 36.45 10.13
C GLU A 42 11.76 35.75 9.85
N LEU A 43 10.71 36.52 9.57
CA LEU A 43 9.40 35.97 9.21
C LEU A 43 9.45 35.19 7.90
N ILE A 44 10.13 35.72 6.87
CA ILE A 44 10.29 35.06 5.57
C ILE A 44 11.03 33.73 5.75
N THR A 45 12.13 33.70 6.51
CA THR A 45 12.85 32.45 6.81
C THR A 45 11.97 31.47 7.55
N SER A 46 11.25 31.91 8.59
CA SER A 46 10.35 31.04 9.35
C SER A 46 9.23 30.45 8.48
N LEU A 47 8.71 31.19 7.51
CA LEU A 47 7.71 30.70 6.56
C LEU A 47 8.31 29.74 5.53
N ALA A 48 9.55 29.95 5.10
CA ALA A 48 10.26 29.03 4.22
C ALA A 48 10.46 27.66 4.90
N ASP A 49 10.84 27.66 6.18
CA ASP A 49 10.97 26.42 6.98
C ASP A 49 9.65 25.67 7.09
N VAL A 50 8.55 26.38 7.36
CA VAL A 50 7.21 25.77 7.37
C VAL A 50 6.87 25.15 6.02
N LYS A 51 7.17 25.82 4.92
CA LYS A 51 6.89 25.32 3.57
C LYS A 51 7.65 24.02 3.28
N LEU A 52 8.91 23.92 3.68
CA LEU A 52 9.72 22.70 3.53
C LEU A 52 9.11 21.55 4.35
N GLN A 53 8.82 21.79 5.61
CA GLN A 53 8.24 20.76 6.49
C GLN A 53 6.85 20.30 6.04
N MET A 54 6.04 21.21 5.46
CA MET A 54 4.77 20.85 4.84
C MET A 54 4.93 19.99 3.59
N ALA A 55 5.99 20.20 2.80
CA ALA A 55 6.30 19.32 1.66
C ALA A 55 6.61 17.91 2.15
N ASP A 56 7.43 17.78 3.19
CA ASP A 56 7.77 16.49 3.79
C ASP A 56 6.53 15.77 4.35
N ILE A 57 5.63 16.51 5.04
CA ILE A 57 4.35 15.98 5.53
C ILE A 57 3.50 15.46 4.35
N LYS A 58 3.43 16.22 3.26
CA LYS A 58 2.63 15.86 2.08
C LYS A 58 3.16 14.57 1.44
N ASP A 59 4.47 14.45 1.28
CA ASP A 59 5.09 13.26 0.68
C ASP A 59 4.85 12.02 1.54
N ALA A 60 4.99 12.14 2.86
CA ALA A 60 4.67 11.06 3.79
C ALA A 60 3.18 10.65 3.75
N LEU A 61 2.26 11.61 3.62
CA LEU A 61 0.84 11.34 3.50
C LEU A 61 0.51 10.57 2.22
N LEU A 62 1.14 10.94 1.10
CA LEU A 62 0.97 10.25 -0.17
C LEU A 62 1.46 8.80 -0.08
N GLU A 63 2.62 8.57 0.55
CA GLU A 63 3.15 7.23 0.78
C GLU A 63 2.18 6.38 1.60
N SER A 64 1.66 6.93 2.71
CA SER A 64 0.72 6.22 3.57
C SER A 64 -0.61 5.90 2.87
N GLU A 65 -1.16 6.83 2.07
CA GLU A 65 -2.39 6.57 1.30
C GLU A 65 -2.15 5.54 0.18
N ASN A 66 -0.96 5.50 -0.43
CA ASN A 66 -0.59 4.45 -1.39
C ASN A 66 -0.53 3.08 -0.71
N GLU A 67 0.16 2.97 0.42
CA GLU A 67 0.24 1.72 1.18
C GLU A 67 -1.16 1.24 1.61
N LYS A 68 -1.99 2.14 2.13
CA LYS A 68 -3.38 1.85 2.50
C LYS A 68 -4.21 1.38 1.31
N LYS A 69 -4.03 1.97 0.12
CA LYS A 69 -4.69 1.52 -1.12
C LYS A 69 -4.26 0.11 -1.49
N GLU A 70 -2.96 -0.18 -1.44
CA GLU A 70 -2.43 -1.53 -1.71
C GLU A 70 -2.96 -2.57 -0.73
N LEU A 71 -2.94 -2.26 0.58
CA LEU A 71 -3.44 -3.16 1.61
C LEU A 71 -4.95 -3.41 1.46
N LYS A 72 -5.74 -2.38 1.16
CA LYS A 72 -7.17 -2.54 0.85
C LYS A 72 -7.41 -3.42 -0.36
N ALA A 73 -6.61 -3.28 -1.42
CA ALA A 73 -6.70 -4.16 -2.59
C ALA A 73 -6.37 -5.62 -2.25
N LYS A 74 -5.33 -5.87 -1.44
CA LYS A 74 -4.97 -7.21 -0.95
C LYS A 74 -6.09 -7.83 -0.10
N LEU A 75 -6.70 -7.06 0.80
CA LEU A 75 -7.82 -7.50 1.63
C LEU A 75 -9.07 -7.80 0.80
N ALA A 76 -9.39 -6.95 -0.18
CA ALA A 76 -10.53 -7.16 -1.08
C ALA A 76 -10.37 -8.46 -1.88
N LEU A 77 -9.15 -8.77 -2.33
CA LEU A 77 -8.86 -10.04 -3.01
C LEU A 77 -9.04 -11.24 -2.06
N GLN A 78 -8.54 -11.14 -0.83
CA GLN A 78 -8.71 -12.17 0.20
C GLN A 78 -10.19 -12.45 0.51
N ALA A 79 -11.02 -11.40 0.58
CA ALA A 79 -12.45 -11.54 0.85
C ALA A 79 -13.21 -12.32 -0.23
N LYS A 80 -12.70 -12.36 -1.47
CA LYS A 80 -13.31 -13.05 -2.61
C LYS A 80 -12.77 -14.46 -2.82
N LEU A 81 -11.80 -14.93 -2.02
CA LEU A 81 -11.16 -16.23 -2.22
C LEU A 81 -11.81 -17.32 -1.39
N GLU A 82 -12.29 -18.37 -2.07
CA GLU A 82 -12.85 -19.56 -1.45
C GLU A 82 -11.89 -20.74 -1.66
N PHE A 83 -11.55 -21.45 -0.59
CA PHE A 83 -10.79 -22.68 -0.69
C PHE A 83 -11.74 -23.85 -0.94
N GLU A 84 -11.56 -24.53 -2.06
CA GLU A 84 -12.25 -25.78 -2.37
C GLU A 84 -11.19 -26.83 -2.70
N MET A 85 -10.99 -27.76 -1.77
CA MET A 85 -9.94 -28.77 -1.89
C MET A 85 -9.94 -29.40 -3.31
N PRO A 86 -8.80 -29.35 -4.04
CA PRO A 86 -7.45 -29.03 -3.55
C PRO A 86 -6.93 -27.61 -3.89
N TYR A 87 -7.77 -26.65 -4.30
CA TYR A 87 -7.33 -25.35 -4.84
C TYR A 87 -8.22 -24.17 -4.43
N TYR A 88 -7.81 -22.95 -4.76
CA TYR A 88 -8.62 -21.75 -4.52
C TYR A 88 -9.43 -21.35 -5.75
N TRP A 89 -10.55 -20.68 -5.50
CA TRP A 89 -11.37 -19.96 -6.49
C TRP A 89 -11.57 -18.52 -6.05
N THR A 90 -11.62 -17.60 -7.00
CA THR A 90 -12.23 -16.28 -6.74
C THR A 90 -13.71 -16.34 -7.03
N ILE A 91 -14.50 -15.69 -6.17
CA ILE A 91 -15.94 -15.55 -6.30
C ILE A 91 -16.23 -14.13 -6.77
N GLU A 92 -16.75 -14.01 -7.98
CA GLU A 92 -17.18 -12.74 -8.55
C GLU A 92 -18.51 -12.28 -7.92
N GLU A 93 -18.88 -11.02 -8.14
CA GLU A 93 -20.09 -10.43 -7.54
C GLU A 93 -21.40 -11.10 -8.00
N ASP A 94 -21.40 -11.70 -9.19
CA ASP A 94 -22.50 -12.50 -9.74
C ASP A 94 -22.50 -13.95 -9.21
N GLY A 95 -21.59 -14.30 -8.30
CA GLY A 95 -21.41 -15.64 -7.74
C GLY A 95 -20.64 -16.60 -8.65
N LYS A 96 -20.16 -16.14 -9.82
CA LYS A 96 -19.36 -16.96 -10.72
C LYS A 96 -17.99 -17.25 -10.11
N LYS A 97 -17.57 -18.51 -10.20
CA LYS A 97 -16.22 -18.93 -9.78
C LYS A 97 -15.22 -18.73 -10.93
N ASP A 98 -14.12 -18.04 -10.66
CA ASP A 98 -12.95 -18.02 -11.52
C ASP A 98 -11.80 -18.80 -10.86
N GLY A 99 -11.28 -19.80 -11.57
CA GLY A 99 -10.33 -20.76 -11.00
C GLY A 99 -10.00 -21.92 -11.95
N PRO A 100 -9.26 -22.93 -11.45
CA PRO A 100 -8.70 -22.98 -10.10
C PRO A 100 -7.30 -22.35 -9.98
N PHE A 101 -6.97 -21.87 -8.78
CA PHE A 101 -5.67 -21.29 -8.44
C PHE A 101 -4.87 -22.20 -7.50
N CYS A 102 -3.55 -22.22 -7.66
CA CYS A 102 -2.65 -23.07 -6.90
C CYS A 102 -2.65 -22.72 -5.40
N GLN A 103 -3.08 -23.66 -4.57
CA GLN A 103 -3.08 -23.54 -3.10
C GLN A 103 -1.70 -23.20 -2.56
N ARG A 104 -0.65 -23.94 -2.95
CA ARG A 104 0.73 -23.71 -2.48
C ARG A 104 1.24 -22.29 -2.78
N CYS A 105 1.04 -21.80 -4.01
CA CYS A 105 1.52 -20.46 -4.39
C CYS A 105 0.78 -19.36 -3.63
N TYR A 106 -0.51 -19.55 -3.36
CA TYR A 106 -1.28 -18.59 -2.60
C TYR A 106 -0.93 -18.62 -1.10
N ASP A 107 -0.78 -19.80 -0.51
CA ASP A 107 -0.48 -19.94 0.91
C ASP A 107 0.90 -19.38 1.24
N ASN A 108 1.89 -19.66 0.40
CA ASN A 108 3.28 -19.25 0.61
C ASN A 108 3.55 -17.80 0.19
N GLU A 109 3.03 -17.38 -0.97
CA GLU A 109 3.43 -16.11 -1.62
C GLU A 109 2.26 -15.16 -1.89
N LYS A 110 1.03 -15.53 -1.54
CA LYS A 110 -0.21 -14.79 -1.88
C LYS A 110 -0.40 -14.55 -3.38
N LYS A 111 0.18 -15.43 -4.22
CA LYS A 111 0.07 -15.38 -5.69
C LYS A 111 -1.02 -16.32 -6.19
N LEU A 112 -1.98 -15.75 -6.92
CA LEU A 112 -3.03 -16.51 -7.61
C LEU A 112 -2.54 -17.06 -8.95
N ILE A 113 -1.79 -18.15 -8.90
CA ILE A 113 -1.30 -18.84 -10.10
C ILE A 113 -2.37 -19.79 -10.63
N ARG A 114 -2.87 -19.57 -11.85
CA ARG A 114 -3.84 -20.46 -12.49
C ARG A 114 -3.25 -21.85 -12.70
N LEU A 115 -3.97 -22.87 -12.25
CA LEU A 115 -3.65 -24.27 -12.52
C LEU A 115 -4.03 -24.66 -13.96
N GLN A 116 -3.16 -25.46 -14.57
CA GLN A 116 -3.36 -26.00 -15.91
C GLN A 116 -4.06 -27.36 -15.82
N ASN A 117 -5.13 -27.54 -16.59
CA ASN A 117 -5.86 -28.81 -16.63
C ASN A 117 -5.06 -29.85 -17.44
N LYS A 118 -4.65 -30.94 -16.78
CA LYS A 118 -3.95 -32.09 -17.39
C LYS A 118 -4.88 -33.25 -17.75
N LYS A 119 -6.20 -33.00 -17.74
CA LYS A 119 -7.31 -33.94 -17.94
C LYS A 119 -7.52 -34.87 -16.75
N ASN A 120 -8.69 -35.52 -16.71
CA ASN A 120 -9.05 -36.51 -15.69
C ASN A 120 -8.79 -36.03 -14.27
N GLY A 121 -9.25 -34.82 -13.90
CA GLY A 121 -9.08 -34.27 -12.56
C GLY A 121 -7.64 -33.97 -12.12
N GLN A 122 -6.66 -34.05 -13.05
CA GLN A 122 -5.28 -33.65 -12.79
C GLN A 122 -5.06 -32.18 -13.10
N TRP A 123 -4.37 -31.50 -12.20
CA TRP A 123 -4.06 -30.08 -12.30
C TRP A 123 -2.59 -29.85 -12.02
N HIS A 124 -2.00 -28.90 -12.74
CA HIS A 124 -0.58 -28.63 -12.66
C HIS A 124 -0.29 -27.13 -12.57
N CYS A 125 0.54 -26.72 -11.61
CA CYS A 125 1.01 -25.35 -11.51
C CYS A 125 2.35 -25.19 -12.25
N LEU A 126 2.39 -24.30 -13.25
CA LEU A 126 3.62 -24.02 -14.00
C LEU A 126 4.62 -23.12 -13.25
N ALA A 127 4.21 -22.47 -12.16
CA ALA A 127 5.10 -21.61 -11.37
C ALA A 127 5.89 -22.41 -10.32
N CYS A 128 5.23 -23.34 -9.62
CA CYS A 128 5.85 -24.09 -8.52
C CYS A 128 5.94 -25.61 -8.76
N ASN A 129 5.57 -26.07 -9.96
CA ASN A 129 5.59 -27.47 -10.40
C ASN A 129 4.74 -28.45 -9.56
N SER A 130 3.88 -27.93 -8.67
CA SER A 130 3.00 -28.76 -7.85
C SER A 130 1.87 -29.36 -8.69
N HIS A 131 1.50 -30.60 -8.36
CA HIS A 131 0.43 -31.34 -9.01
C HIS A 131 -0.70 -31.58 -8.00
N PHE A 132 -1.93 -31.45 -8.46
CA PHE A 132 -3.13 -31.62 -7.65
C PHE A 132 -4.08 -32.59 -8.35
N GLN A 133 -4.84 -33.33 -7.56
CA GLN A 133 -5.86 -34.26 -8.02
C GLN A 133 -7.18 -33.88 -7.35
N ASP A 134 -8.22 -33.64 -8.14
CA ASP A 134 -9.54 -33.32 -7.62
C ASP A 134 -10.46 -34.56 -7.58
N LYS A 135 -11.72 -34.35 -7.17
CA LYS A 135 -12.75 -35.40 -7.11
C LYS A 135 -13.05 -36.11 -8.45
N ASN A 136 -12.66 -35.52 -9.58
CA ASN A 136 -12.81 -36.09 -10.92
C ASN A 136 -11.58 -36.92 -11.33
N TYR A 137 -10.58 -37.07 -10.46
CA TYR A 137 -9.40 -37.86 -10.77
C TYR A 137 -9.76 -39.32 -11.04
N ARG A 138 -9.40 -39.79 -12.23
CA ARG A 138 -9.56 -41.19 -12.64
C ARG A 138 -8.20 -41.77 -12.94
N TYR A 139 -7.79 -42.77 -12.15
CA TYR A 139 -6.59 -43.52 -12.42
C TYR A 139 -6.71 -44.22 -13.78
N GLN A 140 -5.80 -43.90 -14.71
CA GLN A 140 -5.65 -44.64 -15.96
C GLN A 140 -4.39 -45.48 -15.88
N PRO A 141 -4.49 -46.83 -15.85
CA PRO A 141 -3.31 -47.68 -15.87
C PRO A 141 -2.54 -47.47 -17.17
N ILE A 142 -1.21 -47.40 -17.07
CA ILE A 142 -0.30 -47.35 -18.21
C ILE A 142 -0.50 -48.64 -19.01
N ARG A 143 -1.05 -48.55 -20.22
CA ARG A 143 -1.01 -49.67 -21.17
C ARG A 143 0.43 -49.76 -21.68
N ILE A 144 1.22 -50.66 -21.10
CA ILE A 144 2.47 -51.07 -21.72
C ILE A 144 2.07 -51.78 -23.01
N ALA A 145 2.28 -51.12 -24.15
CA ALA A 145 2.23 -51.78 -25.43
C ALA A 145 3.42 -52.74 -25.46
N ASN A 146 3.15 -54.04 -25.26
CA ASN A 146 4.14 -55.06 -25.52
C ASN A 146 4.55 -54.95 -27.00
N LEU A 147 5.83 -54.67 -27.23
CA LEU A 147 6.49 -54.76 -28.53
C LEU A 147 6.57 -56.22 -28.99
#